data_AF-A0A5E6XE15-F1
#
_entry.id   AF-A0A5E6XE15-F1
#
_cell.length_a   1.000
_cell.length_b   1.000
_cell.length_c   1.000
_cell.angle_alpha   90.00
_cell.angle_beta   90.00
_cell.angle_gamma   90.00
#
_symmetry.space_group_name_H-M   'P 1'
#
loop_
_entity.id
_entity.type
_entity.pdbx_description
1 polymer ?
#
loop_
_entity_poly.entity_id
_entity_poly.type
_entity_poly.pdbx_seq_one_letter_code
_entity_poly.pdbx_strand_id
1 'polypeptide(L)'
;MIIASTSTNAAMSAYTSAVETKTATAVQKTVAEDDQAKTQNDDSVSLSSTSTAYSNSISGNAPFFPVRTGMNADALVLGASKPGAISSSKDKTFAEVATDARKRMDEKYALMTASGKPYTGSDEDRNALMGDLDRRSLNAVATNQGGQFTAQEQASAQALMRQQSRLATGYYSGPADQEKNWKDPFAGDPYGRARAALDFMDNMSPEEKATPEWLSQHLSLEAALNQSAGVDPAEKKSGHFHNLAEILEGIVTDGSDSAQSGAKNVDPSVAILKKLQSQRG
;
A
#
# COMPACT_ATOMS: atom_id res chain seq x y z
N MET A 1 41.26 7.32 -10.69
CA MET A 1 40.25 7.49 -11.76
C MET A 1 38.89 7.45 -11.07
N ILE A 2 38.32 8.61 -10.77
CA ILE A 2 37.09 8.78 -9.98
C ILE A 2 35.99 9.16 -10.96
N ILE A 3 34.96 8.33 -11.09
CA ILE A 3 33.77 8.63 -11.89
C ILE A 3 32.70 9.09 -10.89
N ALA A 4 32.44 10.39 -10.84
CA ALA A 4 31.41 10.97 -9.99
C ALA A 4 30.05 10.88 -10.70
N SER A 5 29.11 10.18 -10.08
CA SER A 5 27.72 10.05 -10.54
C SER A 5 26.93 11.33 -10.24
N THR A 6 26.58 12.10 -11.26
CA THR A 6 25.83 13.37 -11.18
C THR A 6 24.34 13.21 -11.48
N SER A 7 23.68 12.23 -10.86
CA SER A 7 22.27 11.91 -11.19
C SER A 7 21.21 12.52 -10.26
N THR A 8 21.59 13.34 -9.27
CA THR A 8 20.66 13.82 -8.22
C THR A 8 20.03 15.20 -8.46
N ASN A 9 20.36 15.92 -9.54
CA ASN A 9 19.86 17.29 -9.74
C ASN A 9 18.77 17.46 -10.81
N ALA A 10 18.41 16.41 -11.57
CA ALA A 10 17.44 16.53 -12.67
C ALA A 10 15.98 16.62 -12.19
N ALA A 11 15.63 15.99 -11.06
CA ALA A 11 14.26 15.98 -10.55
C ALA A 11 13.88 17.27 -9.79
N MET A 12 14.84 17.91 -9.12
CA MET A 12 14.63 19.19 -8.42
C MET A 12 14.65 20.40 -9.38
N SER A 13 15.40 20.33 -10.49
CA SER A 13 15.42 21.41 -11.48
C SER A 13 14.09 21.55 -12.25
N ALA A 14 13.31 20.47 -12.36
CA ALA A 14 11.99 20.50 -12.99
C ALA A 14 10.93 21.24 -12.15
N TYR A 15 11.13 21.34 -10.83
CA TYR A 15 10.22 22.06 -9.94
C TYR A 15 10.48 23.58 -9.96
N THR A 16 11.74 24.02 -10.05
CA THR A 16 12.10 25.45 -10.03
C THR A 16 11.87 26.15 -11.36
N SER A 17 12.12 25.47 -12.50
CA SER A 17 11.93 26.08 -13.84
C SER A 17 10.46 26.37 -14.19
N ALA A 18 9.50 25.68 -13.55
CA ALA A 18 8.07 25.95 -13.70
C ALA A 18 7.61 27.22 -12.95
N VAL A 19 8.40 27.70 -11.98
CA VAL A 19 8.07 28.89 -11.19
C VAL A 19 8.69 30.15 -11.81
N GLU A 20 9.89 30.07 -12.39
CA GLU A 20 10.59 31.21 -12.99
C GLU A 20 10.08 31.59 -14.41
N THR A 21 9.54 30.63 -15.17
CA THR A 21 8.95 30.90 -16.50
C THR A 21 7.67 31.74 -16.43
N LYS A 22 7.04 31.85 -15.25
CA LYS A 22 5.81 32.64 -15.04
C LYS A 22 6.06 34.14 -14.90
N THR A 23 7.30 34.56 -14.63
CA THR A 23 7.64 35.99 -14.40
C THR A 23 8.33 36.68 -15.57
N ALA A 24 8.85 35.95 -16.56
CA ALA A 24 9.60 36.54 -17.68
C ALA A 24 8.75 36.87 -18.92
N THR A 25 7.55 36.30 -19.07
CA THR A 25 6.74 36.44 -20.30
C THR A 25 5.66 37.52 -20.23
N ALA A 26 5.58 38.29 -19.12
CA ALA A 26 4.58 39.35 -18.93
C ALA A 26 5.03 40.74 -19.43
N VAL A 27 6.27 40.89 -19.92
CA VAL A 27 6.79 42.17 -20.41
C VAL A 27 7.40 42.00 -21.79
N GLN A 28 6.57 41.79 -22.80
CA GLN A 28 6.77 42.37 -24.13
C GLN A 28 5.63 42.02 -25.08
N LYS A 29 5.09 43.08 -25.70
CA LYS A 29 4.44 43.13 -27.02
C LYS A 29 2.90 43.19 -27.04
N THR A 30 2.39 44.40 -26.82
CA THR A 30 1.47 45.07 -27.78
C THR A 30 2.13 45.05 -29.18
N VAL A 31 1.46 44.80 -30.31
CA VAL A 31 0.39 45.55 -30.99
C VAL A 31 -0.16 44.70 -32.17
N ALA A 32 -1.40 44.97 -32.56
CA ALA A 32 -2.06 44.77 -33.87
C ALA A 32 -2.82 43.45 -34.17
N GLU A 33 -4.16 43.58 -34.10
CA GLU A 33 -5.26 43.16 -35.02
C GLU A 33 -4.84 42.35 -36.28
N ASP A 34 -5.57 41.34 -36.77
CA ASP A 34 -7.02 41.11 -36.85
C ASP A 34 -7.31 39.62 -37.16
N ASP A 35 -8.58 39.24 -37.02
CA ASP A 35 -9.29 38.05 -37.52
C ASP A 35 -9.28 36.71 -36.73
N GLN A 36 -10.40 36.56 -35.98
CA GLN A 36 -11.16 35.34 -35.67
C GLN A 36 -10.40 34.10 -35.19
N ALA A 37 -10.10 34.06 -33.89
CA ALA A 37 -9.85 32.82 -33.16
C ALA A 37 -10.76 32.73 -31.93
N LYS A 38 -11.59 31.68 -31.91
CA LYS A 38 -12.33 31.23 -30.73
C LYS A 38 -11.30 30.78 -29.69
N THR A 39 -11.09 31.61 -28.67
CA THR A 39 -10.08 31.43 -27.63
C THR A 39 -10.40 30.19 -26.79
N GLN A 40 -9.67 29.09 -27.04
CA GLN A 40 -9.40 28.05 -26.05
C GLN A 40 -7.93 28.17 -25.68
N ASN A 41 -7.63 29.03 -24.70
CA ASN A 41 -6.40 28.90 -23.93
C ASN A 41 -6.66 27.79 -22.91
N ASP A 42 -6.46 26.55 -23.34
CA ASP A 42 -6.40 25.41 -22.45
C ASP A 42 -4.95 24.90 -22.47
N ASP A 43 -4.08 25.60 -21.74
CA ASP A 43 -2.79 25.08 -21.29
C ASP A 43 -3.05 23.95 -20.26
N SER A 44 -3.75 22.91 -20.69
CA SER A 44 -3.98 21.72 -19.89
C SER A 44 -2.76 20.82 -20.03
N VAL A 45 -1.96 20.79 -18.96
CA VAL A 45 -0.86 19.83 -18.83
C VAL A 45 -1.49 18.44 -18.70
N SER A 46 -1.54 17.67 -19.79
CA SER A 46 -2.11 16.32 -19.78
C SER A 46 -1.17 15.36 -19.06
N LEU A 47 -1.54 14.97 -17.84
CA LEU A 47 -0.84 13.92 -17.09
C LEU A 47 -1.14 12.55 -17.71
N SER A 48 -0.14 11.66 -17.72
CA SER A 48 -0.37 10.27 -18.13
C SER A 48 -1.45 9.62 -17.27
N SER A 49 -2.22 8.69 -17.84
CA SER A 49 -3.25 7.94 -17.10
C SER A 49 -2.71 7.26 -15.84
N THR A 50 -1.47 6.77 -15.90
CA THR A 50 -0.75 6.21 -14.74
C THR A 50 -0.54 7.23 -13.64
N SER A 51 -0.11 8.45 -13.99
CA SER A 51 0.10 9.53 -13.02
C SER A 51 -1.21 9.92 -12.33
N THR A 52 -2.29 10.07 -13.10
CA THR A 52 -3.63 10.36 -12.55
C THR A 52 -4.13 9.24 -11.62
N ALA A 53 -3.92 7.97 -11.99
CA ALA A 53 -4.30 6.84 -11.15
C ALA A 53 -3.52 6.79 -9.83
N TYR A 54 -2.23 7.14 -9.84
CA TYR A 54 -1.41 7.19 -8.64
C TYR A 54 -1.86 8.32 -7.72
N SER A 55 -2.04 9.53 -8.26
CA SER A 55 -2.52 10.69 -7.53
C SER A 55 -3.88 10.43 -6.87
N ASN A 56 -4.80 9.77 -7.57
CA ASN A 56 -6.11 9.40 -7.02
C ASN A 56 -5.98 8.36 -5.89
N SER A 57 -5.09 7.36 -6.05
CA SER A 57 -4.84 6.33 -5.05
C SER A 57 -4.25 6.92 -3.76
N ILE A 58 -3.31 7.86 -3.90
CA ILE A 58 -2.74 8.60 -2.76
C ILE A 58 -3.83 9.44 -2.09
N SER A 59 -4.53 10.27 -2.86
CA SER A 59 -5.55 11.18 -2.32
C SER A 59 -6.67 10.46 -1.59
N GLY A 60 -7.10 9.28 -2.07
CA GLY A 60 -8.17 8.49 -1.45
C GLY A 60 -7.81 7.90 -0.09
N ASN A 61 -6.53 7.61 0.16
CA ASN A 61 -6.06 6.96 1.39
C ASN A 61 -5.26 7.88 2.32
N ALA A 62 -4.78 9.04 1.84
CA ALA A 62 -3.98 9.98 2.62
C ALA A 62 -4.57 10.33 4.01
N PRO A 63 -5.90 10.54 4.18
CA PRO A 63 -6.46 10.80 5.51
C PRO A 63 -6.20 9.70 6.55
N PHE A 64 -5.95 8.46 6.12
CA PHE A 64 -5.71 7.33 7.01
C PHE A 64 -4.24 7.18 7.41
N PHE A 65 -3.34 7.96 6.80
CA PHE A 65 -1.91 7.99 7.10
C PHE A 65 -1.50 9.41 7.49
N PRO A 66 -1.95 9.92 8.65
CA PRO A 66 -1.54 11.25 9.09
C PRO A 66 -0.03 11.29 9.23
N VAL A 67 0.57 12.40 8.84
CA VAL A 67 2.02 12.56 8.81
C VAL A 67 2.37 13.92 9.40
N ARG A 68 3.56 14.03 9.99
CA ARG A 68 4.08 15.31 10.47
C ARG A 68 4.04 16.37 9.38
N THR A 69 3.72 17.60 9.77
CA THR A 69 3.76 18.76 8.86
C THR A 69 5.14 18.87 8.19
N GLY A 70 5.15 19.01 6.86
CA GLY A 70 6.37 19.12 6.06
C GLY A 70 7.05 17.78 5.74
N MET A 71 6.43 16.65 6.11
CA MET A 71 6.85 15.31 5.69
C MET A 71 5.74 14.68 4.82
N ASN A 72 6.07 13.64 4.05
CA ASN A 72 5.17 12.97 3.13
C ASN A 72 5.03 11.47 3.48
N ALA A 73 3.93 10.88 3.04
CA ALA A 73 3.64 9.45 3.21
C ALA A 73 3.22 8.78 1.89
N ASP A 74 3.56 9.37 0.74
CA ASP A 74 2.97 8.98 -0.54
C ASP A 74 3.25 7.52 -0.93
N ALA A 75 4.49 7.04 -0.73
CA ALA A 75 4.84 5.66 -1.04
C ALA A 75 4.13 4.67 -0.10
N LEU A 76 4.05 5.03 1.19
CA LEU A 76 3.32 4.28 2.20
C LEU A 76 1.82 4.21 1.87
N VAL A 77 1.20 5.35 1.54
CA VAL A 77 -0.23 5.45 1.20
C VAL A 77 -0.53 4.66 -0.08
N LEU A 78 0.33 4.81 -1.10
CA LEU A 78 0.16 4.12 -2.38
C LEU A 78 0.14 2.60 -2.22
N GLY A 79 0.88 2.04 -1.25
CA GLY A 79 0.89 0.61 -0.97
C GLY A 79 -0.47 0.03 -0.54
N ALA A 80 -1.44 0.86 -0.10
CA ALA A 80 -2.80 0.41 0.20
C ALA A 80 -3.63 0.12 -1.06
N SER A 81 -3.31 0.73 -2.20
CA SER A 81 -4.04 0.51 -3.47
C SER A 81 -3.19 -0.13 -4.56
N LYS A 82 -1.86 -0.09 -4.41
CA LYS A 82 -0.86 -0.61 -5.34
C LYS A 82 0.27 -1.27 -4.54
N PRO A 83 0.05 -2.43 -3.90
CA PRO A 83 1.06 -3.09 -3.06
C PRO A 83 2.34 -3.45 -3.80
N GLY A 84 2.28 -3.60 -5.13
CA GLY A 84 3.42 -3.85 -6.00
C GLY A 84 4.06 -2.60 -6.58
N ALA A 85 3.64 -1.40 -6.18
CA ALA A 85 4.28 -0.17 -6.64
C ALA A 85 5.71 -0.10 -6.11
N ILE A 86 6.65 0.11 -7.02
CA ILE A 86 8.08 0.14 -6.71
C ILE A 86 8.55 1.61 -6.79
N SER A 87 9.10 2.12 -5.69
CA SER A 87 9.72 3.45 -5.62
C SER A 87 11.09 3.36 -4.96
N SER A 88 11.16 3.37 -3.63
CA SER A 88 12.37 3.14 -2.84
C SER A 88 13.11 1.85 -3.20
N SER A 89 12.39 0.79 -3.58
CA SER A 89 12.96 -0.53 -3.89
C SER A 89 13.33 -0.76 -5.36
N LYS A 90 13.21 0.28 -6.21
CA LYS A 90 13.47 0.19 -7.65
C LYS A 90 14.90 -0.28 -7.95
N ASP A 91 14.99 -1.29 -8.82
CA ASP A 91 16.21 -1.89 -9.36
C ASP A 91 17.18 -2.39 -8.26
N LYS A 92 16.65 -2.81 -7.11
CA LYS A 92 17.42 -3.31 -5.96
C LYS A 92 17.11 -4.77 -5.65
N THR A 93 18.15 -5.51 -5.27
CA THR A 93 18.02 -6.78 -4.55
C THR A 93 17.40 -6.55 -3.17
N PHE A 94 16.84 -7.59 -2.54
CA PHE A 94 16.20 -7.42 -1.23
C PHE A 94 17.16 -6.94 -0.13
N ALA A 95 18.44 -7.33 -0.19
CA ALA A 95 19.47 -6.83 0.74
C ALA A 95 19.78 -5.34 0.52
N GLU A 96 19.80 -4.87 -0.74
CA GLU A 96 19.97 -3.45 -1.06
C GLU A 96 18.73 -2.64 -0.67
N VAL A 97 17.53 -3.22 -0.80
CA VAL A 97 16.28 -2.61 -0.32
C VAL A 97 16.35 -2.35 1.18
N ALA A 98 16.80 -3.33 1.97
CA ALA A 98 16.96 -3.18 3.42
C ALA A 98 17.96 -2.07 3.77
N THR A 99 19.11 -2.04 3.10
CA THR A 99 20.15 -1.02 3.32
C THR A 99 19.64 0.38 2.96
N ASP A 100 18.91 0.53 1.83
CA ASP A 100 18.31 1.80 1.43
C ASP A 100 17.21 2.25 2.41
N ALA A 101 16.37 1.33 2.88
CA ALA A 101 15.34 1.61 3.88
C ALA A 101 15.95 2.12 5.20
N ARG A 102 17.00 1.47 5.72
CA ARG A 102 17.73 1.93 6.91
C ARG A 102 18.24 3.36 6.73
N LYS A 103 18.90 3.65 5.60
CA LYS A 103 19.42 4.99 5.28
C LYS A 103 18.31 6.04 5.27
N ARG A 104 17.18 5.76 4.63
CA ARG A 104 16.02 6.69 4.59
C ARG A 104 15.43 6.92 5.98
N MET A 105 15.31 5.86 6.77
CA MET A 105 14.81 5.97 8.15
C MET A 105 15.75 6.82 9.01
N ASP A 106 17.07 6.63 8.89
CA ASP A 106 18.07 7.47 9.56
C ASP A 106 17.95 8.95 9.18
N GLU A 107 17.77 9.25 7.89
CA GLU A 107 17.54 10.61 7.40
C GLU A 107 16.27 11.22 8.00
N LYS A 108 15.18 10.46 8.11
CA LYS A 108 13.94 10.93 8.75
C LYS A 108 14.13 11.14 10.26
N TYR A 109 14.81 10.25 10.96
CA TYR A 109 15.14 10.46 12.39
C TYR A 109 15.95 11.73 12.60
N ALA A 110 16.96 11.97 11.75
CA ALA A 110 17.77 13.20 11.79
C ALA A 110 16.91 14.45 11.51
N LEU A 111 16.02 14.39 10.51
CA LEU A 111 15.12 15.49 10.19
C LEU A 111 14.16 15.82 11.34
N MET A 112 13.56 14.79 11.96
CA MET A 112 12.71 14.94 13.15
C MET A 112 13.49 15.61 14.29
N THR A 113 14.69 15.13 14.58
CA THR A 113 15.57 15.70 15.61
C THR A 113 15.92 17.17 15.31
N ALA A 114 16.31 17.48 14.07
CA ALA A 114 16.65 18.83 13.64
C ALA A 114 15.47 19.81 13.71
N SER A 115 14.24 19.32 13.54
CA SER A 115 13.02 20.12 13.71
C SER A 115 12.69 20.48 15.18
N GLY A 116 13.51 20.03 16.15
CA GLY A 116 13.26 20.23 17.57
C GLY A 116 12.17 19.32 18.16
N LYS A 117 11.67 18.37 17.37
CA LYS A 117 10.65 17.38 17.77
C LYS A 117 11.19 15.98 17.45
N PRO A 118 11.97 15.32 18.32
CA PRO A 118 12.47 13.98 18.04
C PRO A 118 11.32 12.96 17.89
N TYR A 119 11.63 11.76 17.40
CA TYR A 119 10.66 10.68 17.26
C TYR A 119 10.14 10.24 18.65
N THR A 120 8.82 10.10 18.76
CA THR A 120 8.10 9.71 19.98
C THR A 120 7.30 8.41 19.82
N GLY A 121 7.15 7.91 18.58
CA GLY A 121 6.39 6.70 18.30
C GLY A 121 4.89 6.91 18.08
N SER A 122 4.43 8.15 17.92
CA SER A 122 3.05 8.43 17.48
C SER A 122 2.76 7.87 16.09
N ASP A 123 1.49 7.78 15.71
CA ASP A 123 1.11 7.37 14.34
C ASP A 123 1.68 8.32 13.28
N GLU A 124 1.67 9.63 13.53
CA GLU A 124 2.28 10.64 12.65
C GLU A 124 3.78 10.43 12.50
N ASP A 125 4.46 10.08 13.59
CA ASP A 125 5.90 9.83 13.60
C ASP A 125 6.24 8.56 12.83
N ARG A 126 5.47 7.49 13.04
CA ARG A 126 5.63 6.22 12.31
C ARG A 126 5.43 6.41 10.81
N ASN A 127 4.34 7.10 10.44
CA ASN A 127 4.03 7.38 9.04
C ASN A 127 5.07 8.31 8.41
N ALA A 128 5.60 9.29 9.15
CA ALA A 128 6.67 10.16 8.66
C ALA A 128 8.01 9.45 8.49
N LEU A 129 8.35 8.55 9.42
CA LEU A 129 9.57 7.75 9.38
C LEU A 129 9.59 6.80 8.17
N MET A 130 8.44 6.19 7.88
CA MET A 130 8.31 5.13 6.87
C MET A 130 7.56 5.58 5.61
N GLY A 131 7.22 6.86 5.52
CA GLY A 131 6.33 7.40 4.49
C GLY A 131 6.88 7.31 3.06
N ASP A 132 8.21 7.29 2.94
CA ASP A 132 8.94 7.14 1.67
C ASP A 132 9.28 5.68 1.33
N LEU A 133 8.88 4.73 2.18
CA LEU A 133 9.12 3.31 1.95
C LEU A 133 7.92 2.73 1.20
N ASP A 134 8.17 2.17 0.02
CA ASP A 134 7.18 1.29 -0.62
C ASP A 134 7.01 -0.01 0.17
N ARG A 135 5.95 -0.77 -0.15
CA ARG A 135 5.60 -1.99 0.60
C ARG A 135 6.72 -3.03 0.64
N ARG A 136 7.51 -3.17 -0.43
CA ARG A 136 8.65 -4.09 -0.47
C ARG A 136 9.75 -3.63 0.50
N SER A 137 10.01 -2.33 0.59
CA SER A 137 10.89 -1.75 1.61
C SER A 137 10.34 -1.93 3.02
N LEU A 138 9.04 -1.75 3.25
CA LEU A 138 8.41 -2.06 4.54
C LEU A 138 8.56 -3.53 4.91
N ASN A 139 8.45 -4.45 3.94
CA ASN A 139 8.66 -5.87 4.17
C ASN A 139 10.11 -6.17 4.60
N ALA A 140 11.10 -5.51 4.00
CA ALA A 140 12.50 -5.63 4.42
C ALA A 140 12.71 -5.17 5.87
N VAL A 141 12.05 -4.08 6.28
CA VAL A 141 12.06 -3.61 7.67
C VAL A 141 11.35 -4.63 8.58
N ALA A 142 10.14 -5.06 8.21
CA ALA A 142 9.27 -5.95 8.99
C ALA A 142 9.88 -7.34 9.24
N THR A 143 10.66 -7.85 8.29
CA THR A 143 11.35 -9.15 8.36
C THR A 143 12.78 -9.03 8.91
N ASN A 144 13.19 -7.82 9.30
CA ASN A 144 14.54 -7.51 9.74
C ASN A 144 15.63 -7.97 8.76
N GLN A 145 15.42 -7.73 7.46
CA GLN A 145 16.35 -8.18 6.44
C GLN A 145 17.76 -7.63 6.70
N GLY A 146 18.72 -8.53 6.91
CA GLY A 146 20.11 -8.18 7.23
C GLY A 146 20.35 -7.73 8.68
N GLY A 147 19.37 -7.81 9.58
CA GLY A 147 19.55 -7.56 11.02
C GLY A 147 19.73 -6.10 11.41
N GLN A 148 19.29 -5.15 10.57
CA GLN A 148 19.58 -3.71 10.69
C GLN A 148 18.47 -2.90 11.39
N PHE A 149 17.36 -3.54 11.74
CA PHE A 149 16.16 -2.89 12.26
C PHE A 149 15.84 -3.34 13.69
N THR A 150 15.48 -2.38 14.52
CA THR A 150 15.02 -2.62 15.89
C THR A 150 13.66 -3.34 15.90
N ALA A 151 13.32 -3.97 17.01
CA ALA A 151 12.02 -4.62 17.18
C ALA A 151 10.83 -3.64 17.03
N GLN A 152 11.01 -2.39 17.48
CA GLN A 152 9.98 -1.36 17.34
C GLN A 152 9.77 -0.93 15.89
N GLU A 153 10.85 -0.81 15.12
CA GLU A 153 10.79 -0.52 13.67
C GLU A 153 10.12 -1.68 12.93
N GLN A 154 10.47 -2.93 13.24
CA GLN A 154 9.82 -4.12 12.67
C GLN A 154 8.31 -4.12 12.95
N ALA A 155 7.91 -3.95 14.22
CA ALA A 155 6.51 -3.94 14.62
C ALA A 155 5.73 -2.80 13.96
N SER A 156 6.35 -1.64 13.81
CA SER A 156 5.79 -0.48 13.12
C SER A 156 5.56 -0.78 11.63
N ALA A 157 6.56 -1.35 10.95
CA ALA A 157 6.43 -1.72 9.53
C ALA A 157 5.34 -2.79 9.32
N GLN A 158 5.28 -3.81 10.19
CA GLN A 158 4.22 -4.82 10.16
C GLN A 158 2.83 -4.20 10.36
N ALA A 159 2.68 -3.25 11.30
CA ALA A 159 1.42 -2.55 11.53
C ALA A 159 0.98 -1.73 10.31
N LEU A 160 1.91 -1.04 9.65
CA LEU A 160 1.65 -0.30 8.42
C LEU A 160 1.25 -1.23 7.26
N MET A 161 1.94 -2.37 7.12
CA MET A 161 1.60 -3.36 6.10
C MET A 161 0.20 -3.95 6.33
N ARG A 162 -0.19 -4.23 7.58
CA ARG A 162 -1.57 -4.64 7.92
C ARG A 162 -2.58 -3.54 7.62
N GLN A 163 -2.26 -2.28 7.95
CA GLN A 163 -3.11 -1.14 7.65
C GLN A 163 -3.38 -1.02 6.14
N GLN A 164 -2.34 -1.14 5.30
CA GLN A 164 -2.48 -1.17 3.84
C GLN A 164 -3.41 -2.30 3.39
N SER A 165 -3.23 -3.52 3.89
CA SER A 165 -4.06 -4.67 3.54
C SER A 165 -5.51 -4.52 3.98
N ARG A 166 -5.77 -3.97 5.18
CA ARG A 166 -7.13 -3.70 5.66
C ARG A 166 -7.83 -2.69 4.76
N LEU A 167 -7.19 -1.55 4.47
CA LEU A 167 -7.76 -0.54 3.57
C LEU A 167 -8.04 -1.09 2.16
N ALA A 168 -7.13 -1.89 1.62
CA ALA A 168 -7.29 -2.54 0.30
C ALA A 168 -8.50 -3.48 0.23
N THR A 169 -8.81 -4.14 1.34
CA THR A 169 -9.87 -5.15 1.46
C THR A 169 -11.15 -4.61 2.08
N GLY A 170 -11.24 -3.27 2.16
CA GLY A 170 -12.43 -2.56 2.62
C GLY A 170 -12.61 -2.56 4.13
N TYR A 171 -11.59 -2.86 4.92
CA TYR A 171 -11.65 -2.71 6.37
C TYR A 171 -11.00 -1.39 6.75
N TYR A 172 -11.74 -0.59 7.52
CA TYR A 172 -11.22 0.66 8.03
C TYR A 172 -9.98 0.42 8.88
N SER A 173 -8.90 1.15 8.59
CA SER A 173 -7.68 1.14 9.39
C SER A 173 -7.00 2.51 9.30
N GLY A 174 -7.07 3.27 10.38
CA GLY A 174 -6.55 4.63 10.47
C GLY A 174 -6.92 5.31 11.79
N PRO A 175 -6.73 6.64 11.87
CA PRO A 175 -7.03 7.43 13.07
C PRO A 175 -8.53 7.47 13.39
N ALA A 176 -8.94 7.16 14.61
CA ALA A 176 -10.37 7.02 15.00
C ALA A 176 -11.28 8.20 14.58
N ASP A 177 -10.76 9.42 14.54
CA ASP A 177 -11.50 10.62 14.09
C ASP A 177 -11.85 10.61 12.60
N GLN A 178 -11.15 9.80 11.78
CA GLN A 178 -11.38 9.62 10.35
C GLN A 178 -12.35 8.47 10.04
N GLU A 179 -12.64 7.60 11.00
CA GLU A 179 -13.53 6.44 10.80
C GLU A 179 -14.92 6.88 10.32
N LYS A 180 -15.48 7.93 10.92
CA LYS A 180 -16.77 8.51 10.53
C LYS A 180 -16.83 9.03 9.09
N ASN A 181 -15.67 9.34 8.51
CA ASN A 181 -15.55 9.86 7.14
C ASN A 181 -15.26 8.76 6.13
N TRP A 182 -14.88 7.57 6.61
CA TRP A 182 -14.56 6.44 5.75
C TRP A 182 -15.84 5.82 5.20
N LYS A 183 -15.80 5.49 3.91
CA LYS A 183 -16.88 4.79 3.21
C LYS A 183 -16.36 3.44 2.76
N ASP A 184 -17.10 2.39 3.12
CA ASP A 184 -16.79 1.04 2.66
C ASP A 184 -16.89 0.98 1.12
N PRO A 185 -15.77 0.74 0.40
CA PRO A 185 -15.79 0.68 -1.06
C PRO A 185 -16.55 -0.54 -1.59
N PHE A 186 -16.80 -1.55 -0.74
CA PHE A 186 -17.54 -2.75 -1.09
C PHE A 186 -18.96 -2.75 -0.54
N ALA A 187 -19.39 -1.72 0.19
CA ALA A 187 -20.74 -1.61 0.76
C ALA A 187 -21.22 -2.91 1.46
N GLY A 188 -20.32 -3.55 2.22
CA GLY A 188 -20.57 -4.80 2.93
C GLY A 188 -20.55 -6.06 2.06
N ASP A 189 -20.12 -6.01 0.80
CA ASP A 189 -20.02 -7.18 -0.10
C ASP A 189 -18.81 -8.07 0.26
N PRO A 190 -19.02 -9.24 0.91
CA PRO A 190 -17.91 -10.09 1.35
C PRO A 190 -17.17 -10.74 0.18
N TYR A 191 -17.87 -11.03 -0.92
CA TYR A 191 -17.26 -11.60 -2.12
C TYR A 191 -16.40 -10.57 -2.86
N GLY A 192 -16.86 -9.31 -2.92
CA GLY A 192 -16.07 -8.17 -3.42
C GLY A 192 -14.78 -7.98 -2.64
N ARG A 193 -14.85 -8.03 -1.30
CA ARG A 193 -13.68 -7.93 -0.41
C ARG A 193 -12.70 -9.08 -0.59
N ALA A 194 -13.19 -10.32 -0.70
CA ALA A 194 -12.34 -11.48 -0.93
C ALA A 194 -11.62 -11.43 -2.29
N ARG A 195 -12.29 -10.94 -3.35
CA ARG A 195 -11.63 -10.69 -4.63
C ARG A 195 -10.56 -9.60 -4.52
N ALA A 196 -10.84 -8.53 -3.79
CA ALA A 196 -9.85 -7.47 -3.57
C ALA A 196 -8.67 -7.95 -2.72
N ALA A 197 -8.90 -8.85 -1.76
CA ALA A 197 -7.85 -9.50 -0.98
C ALA A 197 -6.95 -10.35 -1.88
N LEU A 198 -7.53 -11.16 -2.76
CA LEU A 198 -6.78 -11.96 -3.72
C LEU A 198 -5.95 -11.07 -4.66
N ASP A 199 -6.56 -10.04 -5.27
CA ASP A 199 -5.86 -9.08 -6.13
C ASP A 199 -4.72 -8.35 -5.38
N PHE A 200 -4.94 -7.98 -4.12
CA PHE A 200 -3.91 -7.37 -3.30
C PHE A 200 -2.71 -8.31 -3.08
N MET A 201 -2.98 -9.58 -2.75
CA MET A 201 -1.97 -10.62 -2.56
C MET A 201 -1.22 -10.95 -3.86
N ASP A 202 -1.93 -10.99 -4.99
CA ASP A 202 -1.38 -11.17 -6.33
C ASP A 202 -0.48 -10.01 -6.79
N ASN A 203 -0.58 -8.87 -6.15
CA ASN A 203 0.26 -7.71 -6.45
C ASN A 203 1.31 -7.43 -5.36
N MET A 204 1.44 -8.27 -4.32
CA MET A 204 2.50 -8.15 -3.31
C MET A 204 3.91 -8.38 -3.89
N SER A 205 4.93 -8.02 -3.11
CA SER A 205 6.33 -8.21 -3.49
C SER A 205 6.71 -9.70 -3.66
N PRO A 206 7.74 -10.01 -4.47
CA PRO A 206 8.23 -11.39 -4.61
C PRO A 206 8.60 -12.05 -3.27
N GLU A 207 9.17 -11.28 -2.35
CA GLU A 207 9.58 -11.77 -1.03
C GLU A 207 8.39 -12.11 -0.13
N GLU A 208 7.30 -11.34 -0.19
CA GLU A 208 6.05 -11.68 0.51
C GLU A 208 5.42 -12.96 -0.08
N LYS A 209 5.39 -13.08 -1.41
CA LYS A 209 4.81 -14.24 -2.12
C LYS A 209 5.59 -15.54 -1.92
N ALA A 210 6.87 -15.44 -1.56
CA ALA A 210 7.71 -16.60 -1.30
C ALA A 210 7.44 -17.26 0.07
N THR A 211 6.56 -16.68 0.90
CA THR A 211 6.25 -17.19 2.24
C THR A 211 5.19 -18.30 2.22
N PRO A 212 5.31 -19.31 3.10
CA PRO A 212 4.25 -20.31 3.29
C PRO A 212 2.91 -19.72 3.71
N GLU A 213 2.93 -18.65 4.50
CA GLU A 213 1.75 -17.94 4.99
C GLU A 213 0.98 -17.34 3.81
N TRP A 214 1.66 -16.63 2.90
CA TRP A 214 1.04 -16.09 1.69
C TRP A 214 0.38 -17.20 0.87
N LEU A 215 1.07 -18.32 0.64
CA LEU A 215 0.52 -19.43 -0.16
C LEU A 215 -0.75 -20.00 0.49
N SER A 216 -0.74 -20.19 1.81
CA SER A 216 -1.86 -20.75 2.56
C SER A 216 -3.08 -19.81 2.53
N GLN A 217 -2.86 -18.51 2.73
CA GLN A 217 -3.90 -17.49 2.64
C GLN A 217 -4.47 -17.38 1.22
N HIS A 218 -3.60 -17.39 0.20
CA HIS A 218 -3.98 -17.25 -1.20
C HIS A 218 -4.88 -18.42 -1.64
N LEU A 219 -4.44 -19.67 -1.40
CA LEU A 219 -5.22 -20.86 -1.74
C LEU A 219 -6.57 -20.91 -1.00
N SER A 220 -6.60 -20.45 0.25
CA SER A 220 -7.85 -20.38 1.03
C SER A 220 -8.84 -19.39 0.43
N LEU A 221 -8.37 -18.22 0.00
CA LEU A 221 -9.20 -17.22 -0.68
C LEU A 221 -9.68 -17.71 -2.04
N GLU A 222 -8.81 -18.31 -2.85
CA GLU A 222 -9.20 -18.90 -4.14
C GLU A 222 -10.25 -19.99 -3.96
N ALA A 223 -10.07 -20.87 -2.98
CA ALA A 223 -11.03 -21.93 -2.68
C ALA A 223 -12.38 -21.36 -2.24
N ALA A 224 -12.39 -20.35 -1.38
CA ALA A 224 -13.62 -19.70 -0.91
C ALA A 224 -14.38 -18.97 -2.04
N LEU A 225 -13.65 -18.27 -2.91
CA LEU A 225 -14.21 -17.61 -4.09
C LEU A 225 -14.80 -18.62 -5.09
N ASN A 226 -14.09 -19.72 -5.37
CA ASN A 226 -14.56 -20.76 -6.29
C ASN A 226 -15.80 -21.49 -5.78
N GLN A 227 -15.88 -21.78 -4.48
CA GLN A 227 -17.08 -22.36 -3.86
C GLN A 227 -18.30 -21.43 -3.96
N SER A 228 -18.05 -20.11 -3.93
CA SER A 228 -19.09 -19.08 -3.96
C SER A 228 -19.49 -18.63 -5.39
N ALA A 229 -18.81 -19.13 -6.42
CA ALA A 229 -18.99 -18.67 -7.81
C ALA A 229 -20.39 -18.99 -8.38
N GLY A 230 -21.07 -20.02 -7.87
CA GLY A 230 -22.40 -20.47 -8.33
C GLY A 230 -23.58 -20.21 -7.39
N VAL A 231 -23.35 -19.50 -6.28
CA VAL A 231 -24.34 -19.26 -5.21
C VAL A 231 -25.15 -17.98 -5.51
N ASP A 232 -26.43 -17.89 -5.08
CA ASP A 232 -27.27 -16.70 -5.26
C ASP A 232 -26.62 -15.46 -4.59
N PRO A 233 -26.63 -14.26 -5.22
CA PRO A 233 -26.16 -13.01 -4.61
C PRO A 233 -26.67 -12.71 -3.18
N ALA A 234 -27.87 -13.18 -2.81
CA ALA A 234 -28.37 -13.04 -1.44
C ALA A 234 -27.68 -13.99 -0.44
N GLU A 235 -27.32 -15.20 -0.87
CA GLU A 235 -26.59 -16.21 -0.09
C GLU A 235 -25.09 -15.89 0.02
N LYS A 236 -24.50 -15.18 -0.96
CA LYS A 236 -23.12 -14.65 -0.89
C LYS A 236 -22.88 -13.65 0.24
N LYS A 237 -23.95 -13.02 0.74
CA LYS A 237 -23.89 -12.05 1.85
C LYS A 237 -23.88 -12.71 3.23
N SER A 238 -24.30 -13.98 3.34
CA SER A 238 -24.44 -14.69 4.62
C SER A 238 -23.50 -15.88 4.80
N GLY A 239 -22.85 -16.38 3.74
CA GLY A 239 -22.00 -17.57 3.80
C GLY A 239 -20.54 -17.34 3.40
N HIS A 240 -19.62 -17.81 4.24
CA HIS A 240 -18.21 -18.17 3.94
C HIS A 240 -17.09 -17.11 4.00
N PHE A 241 -17.36 -15.82 4.20
CA PHE A 241 -16.29 -14.80 4.31
C PHE A 241 -16.24 -14.06 5.67
N HIS A 242 -16.91 -14.59 6.69
CA HIS A 242 -17.01 -13.96 8.02
C HIS A 242 -15.65 -13.77 8.71
N ASN A 243 -14.63 -14.51 8.29
CA ASN A 243 -13.26 -14.50 8.84
C ASN A 243 -12.22 -13.91 7.87
N LEU A 244 -12.62 -13.16 6.83
CA LEU A 244 -11.66 -12.61 5.86
C LEU A 244 -10.54 -11.78 6.52
N ALA A 245 -10.87 -10.96 7.51
CA ALA A 245 -9.89 -10.19 8.27
C ALA A 245 -8.91 -11.10 9.05
N GLU A 246 -9.40 -12.19 9.62
CA GLU A 246 -8.59 -13.17 10.35
C GLU A 246 -7.68 -13.98 9.40
N ILE A 247 -8.20 -14.38 8.23
CA ILE A 247 -7.45 -15.03 7.16
C ILE A 247 -6.30 -14.11 6.72
N LEU A 248 -6.57 -12.83 6.46
CA LEU A 248 -5.57 -11.83 6.08
C LEU A 248 -4.53 -11.56 7.18
N GLU A 249 -4.91 -11.74 8.46
CA GLU A 249 -4.01 -11.62 9.60
C GLU A 249 -3.24 -12.94 9.91
N GLY A 250 -3.50 -14.02 9.18
CA GLY A 250 -2.84 -15.31 9.34
C GLY A 250 -3.35 -16.11 10.54
N ILE A 251 -4.50 -15.73 11.10
CA ILE A 251 -5.17 -16.47 12.16
C ILE A 251 -5.98 -17.59 11.50
N VAL A 252 -5.57 -18.84 11.71
CA VAL A 252 -6.39 -20.01 11.33
C VAL A 252 -7.55 -20.10 12.32
N THR A 253 -8.72 -19.62 11.93
CA THR A 253 -9.94 -19.86 12.69
C THR A 253 -10.62 -21.13 12.18
N ASP A 254 -10.66 -22.16 13.03
CA ASP A 254 -11.80 -23.08 13.07
C ASP A 254 -13.02 -22.17 13.20
N GLY A 255 -13.97 -22.24 12.26
CA GLY A 255 -15.17 -21.39 12.22
C GLY A 255 -16.14 -21.61 13.37
N SER A 256 -15.65 -21.86 14.59
CA SER A 256 -16.40 -22.12 15.81
C SER A 256 -16.49 -20.86 16.65
N ASP A 257 -17.28 -19.89 16.21
CA ASP A 257 -17.98 -18.97 17.12
C ASP A 257 -19.37 -18.64 16.57
N SER A 258 -20.14 -19.70 16.31
CA SER A 258 -21.59 -19.66 16.54
C SER A 258 -22.05 -21.04 17.02
N ALA A 259 -22.57 -21.08 18.23
CA ALA A 259 -23.03 -22.30 18.88
C ALA A 259 -24.21 -22.95 18.11
N GLN A 260 -24.20 -24.29 18.12
CA GLN A 260 -25.28 -25.24 17.82
C GLN A 260 -25.79 -25.36 16.37
N SER A 261 -25.23 -26.32 15.62
CA SER A 261 -25.95 -27.55 15.25
C SER A 261 -24.99 -28.57 14.63
N GLY A 262 -25.16 -29.84 15.01
CA GLY A 262 -24.21 -30.90 14.68
C GLY A 262 -24.21 -31.29 13.21
N ALA A 263 -23.06 -31.15 12.56
CA ALA A 263 -22.66 -31.94 11.41
C ALA A 263 -21.13 -32.02 11.40
N LYS A 264 -20.58 -33.25 11.30
CA LYS A 264 -19.14 -33.50 11.16
C LYS A 264 -18.64 -32.82 9.88
N ASN A 265 -18.03 -31.64 9.99
CA ASN A 265 -17.34 -31.01 8.88
C ASN A 265 -15.83 -31.13 9.06
N VAL A 266 -15.20 -31.74 8.07
CA VAL A 266 -13.77 -32.02 8.04
C VAL A 266 -13.06 -30.74 7.62
N ASP A 267 -12.06 -30.32 8.40
CA ASP A 267 -11.22 -29.17 8.11
C ASP A 267 -10.65 -29.23 6.67
N PRO A 268 -10.99 -28.27 5.79
CA PRO A 268 -10.53 -28.26 4.40
C PRO A 268 -9.01 -28.08 4.29
N SER A 269 -8.36 -27.48 5.30
CA SER A 269 -6.91 -27.32 5.39
C SER A 269 -6.23 -28.69 5.54
N VAL A 270 -6.82 -29.58 6.34
CA VAL A 270 -6.37 -30.97 6.51
C VAL A 270 -6.58 -31.77 5.23
N ALA A 271 -7.67 -31.53 4.51
CA ALA A 271 -7.92 -32.18 3.22
C ALA A 271 -6.91 -31.75 2.13
N ILE A 272 -6.55 -30.47 2.10
CA ILE A 272 -5.56 -29.92 1.14
C ILE A 272 -4.14 -30.41 1.48
N LEU A 273 -3.74 -30.40 2.75
CA LEU A 273 -2.47 -30.95 3.21
C LEU A 273 -2.33 -32.44 2.88
N LYS A 274 -3.39 -33.22 3.08
CA LYS A 274 -3.41 -34.65 2.77
C LYS A 274 -3.33 -34.91 1.25
N LYS A 275 -3.92 -34.02 0.43
CA LYS A 275 -3.87 -34.10 -1.03
C LYS A 275 -2.47 -33.75 -1.57
N LEU A 276 -1.79 -32.77 -0.97
CA LEU A 276 -0.39 -32.41 -1.29
C LEU A 276 0.60 -33.50 -0.88
N GLN A 277 0.37 -34.17 0.26
CA GLN A 277 1.20 -35.30 0.71
C GLN A 277 1.01 -36.55 -0.16
N SER A 278 -0.19 -36.78 -0.69
CA SER A 278 -0.49 -37.90 -1.59
C SER A 278 0.09 -37.74 -3.01
N GLN A 279 0.51 -36.54 -3.42
CA GLN A 279 1.07 -36.28 -4.75
C GLN A 279 2.61 -36.33 -4.79
N ARG A 280 3.26 -36.60 -3.65
CA ARG A 280 4.72 -36.77 -3.53
C ARG A 280 5.15 -38.21 -3.18
N GLY A 281 4.23 -39.18 -3.32
CA GLY A 281 4.48 -40.62 -3.13
C GLY A 281 4.45 -41.37 -4.45
#